data_AF-A0A935FR13-F1
#
_entry.id   AF-A0A935FR13-F1
#
_cell.length_a   1.000
_cell.length_b   1.000
_cell.length_c   1.000
_cell.angle_alpha   90.00
_cell.angle_beta   90.00
_cell.angle_gamma   90.00
#
_symmetry.space_group_name_H-M   'P 1'
#
loop_
_entity.id
_entity.type
_entity.pdbx_description
1 polymer ?
#
loop_
_entity_poly.entity_id
_entity_poly.type
_entity_poly.pdbx_seq_one_letter_code
_entity_poly.pdbx_strand_id
1 'polypeptide(L)'
;MKEEEYSHMFLSLVYSLQMQTMIHLGKLPNPATGKTEVELDAAQATIDMIDMLKAKTVNNLNENESRFIDQILADLKLNYVDEKNKPQLQEEQKTDEVAEKESADEPSPEN
;
A
#
# COMPACT_ATOMS: atom_id res chain seq x y z
N MET A 1 0.26 -16.18 -27.65
CA MET A 1 0.65 -16.96 -26.45
C MET A 1 1.47 -16.14 -25.45
N LYS A 2 2.55 -15.42 -25.81
CA LYS A 2 3.26 -14.56 -24.82
C LYS A 2 2.53 -13.27 -24.44
N GLU A 3 1.80 -12.67 -25.38
CA GLU A 3 1.11 -11.40 -25.16
C GLU A 3 -0.01 -11.51 -24.11
N GLU A 4 -0.77 -12.60 -24.13
CA GLU A 4 -1.82 -12.89 -23.15
C GLU A 4 -1.24 -13.16 -21.74
N GLU A 5 -0.10 -13.85 -21.67
CA GLU A 5 0.65 -14.05 -20.42
C GLU A 5 1.15 -12.72 -19.85
N TYR A 6 1.74 -11.86 -20.68
CA TYR A 6 2.18 -10.53 -20.27
C TYR A 6 1.02 -9.64 -19.83
N SER A 7 -0.12 -9.74 -20.50
CA SER A 7 -1.33 -9.04 -20.10
C SER A 7 -1.80 -9.47 -18.71
N HIS A 8 -1.85 -10.78 -18.46
CA HIS A 8 -2.18 -11.31 -17.14
C HIS A 8 -1.20 -10.82 -16.06
N MET A 9 0.11 -10.90 -16.32
CA MET A 9 1.14 -10.43 -15.40
C MET A 9 1.03 -8.93 -15.11
N PHE A 10 0.73 -8.11 -16.13
CA PHE A 10 0.51 -6.68 -15.97
C PHE A 10 -0.69 -6.40 -15.07
N LEU A 11 -1.83 -7.05 -15.32
CA LEU A 11 -3.03 -6.90 -14.48
C LEU A 11 -2.77 -7.35 -13.04
N SER A 12 -2.07 -8.47 -12.83
CA SER A 12 -1.67 -8.93 -11.50
C SER A 12 -0.75 -7.93 -10.79
N LEU A 13 0.20 -7.32 -11.50
CA LEU A 13 1.07 -6.28 -10.95
C LEU A 13 0.25 -5.08 -10.48
N VAL A 14 -0.60 -4.52 -11.35
CA VAL A 14 -1.44 -3.37 -10.99
C VAL A 14 -2.36 -3.70 -9.80
N TYR A 15 -2.95 -4.90 -9.77
CA TYR A 15 -3.76 -5.36 -8.64
C TYR A 15 -2.95 -5.46 -7.33
N SER A 16 -1.71 -5.97 -7.39
CA SER A 16 -0.85 -6.02 -6.20
C SER A 16 -0.49 -4.64 -5.66
N LEU A 17 -0.31 -3.64 -6.53
CA LEU A 17 -0.07 -2.26 -6.15
C LEU A 17 -1.33 -1.61 -5.55
N GLN A 18 -2.50 -1.95 -6.08
CA GLN A 18 -3.79 -1.56 -5.50
C GLN A 18 -3.93 -2.10 -4.07
N MET A 19 -3.64 -3.38 -3.84
CA MET A 19 -3.70 -3.98 -2.51
C MET A 19 -2.73 -3.33 -1.53
N GLN A 20 -1.50 -3.05 -1.94
CA GLN A 20 -0.54 -2.30 -1.11
C GLN A 20 -1.06 -0.90 -0.76
N THR A 21 -1.63 -0.19 -1.73
CA THR A 21 -2.22 1.13 -1.49
C THR A 21 -3.38 1.05 -0.48
N MET A 22 -4.24 0.04 -0.59
CA MET A 22 -5.35 -0.17 0.35
C MET A 22 -4.87 -0.49 1.77
N ILE A 23 -3.75 -1.21 1.92
CA ILE A 23 -3.11 -1.43 3.22
C ILE A 23 -2.59 -0.10 3.77
N HIS A 24 -1.87 0.69 2.98
CA HIS A 24 -1.38 2.01 3.40
C HIS A 24 -2.51 3.00 3.72
N LEU A 25 -3.68 2.86 3.11
CA LEU A 25 -4.86 3.66 3.45
C LEU A 25 -5.60 3.16 4.70
N GLY A 26 -5.08 2.13 5.39
CA GLY A 26 -5.74 1.51 6.55
C GLY A 26 -7.08 0.85 6.21
N LYS A 27 -7.33 0.52 4.93
CA LYS A 27 -8.55 -0.20 4.50
C LYS A 27 -8.41 -1.71 4.67
N LEU A 28 -7.16 -2.19 4.66
CA LEU A 28 -6.81 -3.60 4.82
C LEU A 28 -5.75 -3.75 5.92
N PRO A 29 -5.78 -4.84 6.70
CA PRO A 29 -4.73 -5.11 7.66
C PRO A 29 -3.43 -5.47 6.93
N ASN A 30 -2.31 -5.00 7.45
CA ASN A 30 -1.00 -5.40 6.97
C ASN A 30 -0.80 -6.91 7.26
N PRO A 31 -0.55 -7.77 6.25
CA PRO A 31 -0.44 -9.21 6.46
C PRO A 31 0.80 -9.62 7.27
N ALA A 32 1.83 -8.77 7.37
CA ALA A 32 3.04 -9.05 8.12
C ALA A 32 2.90 -8.72 9.61
N THR A 33 2.25 -7.59 9.94
CA THR A 33 2.10 -7.12 11.33
C THR A 33 0.71 -7.40 11.92
N GLY A 34 -0.29 -7.67 11.09
CA GLY A 34 -1.70 -7.77 11.46
C GLY A 34 -2.36 -6.43 11.80
N LYS A 35 -1.60 -5.32 11.78
CA LYS A 35 -2.08 -4.00 12.17
C LYS A 35 -2.71 -3.27 10.99
N THR A 36 -3.68 -2.41 11.30
CA THR A 36 -4.29 -1.52 10.32
C THR A 36 -3.80 -0.12 10.66
N GLU A 37 -2.88 0.39 9.84
CA GLU A 37 -2.24 1.69 10.03
C GLU A 37 -2.46 2.54 8.79
N VAL A 38 -2.68 3.84 9.00
CA VAL A 38 -2.89 4.79 7.91
C VAL A 38 -1.56 5.51 7.63
N GLU A 39 -0.95 5.20 6.50
CA GLU A 39 0.27 5.78 5.97
C GLU A 39 -0.04 6.55 4.67
N LEU A 40 -0.60 7.76 4.80
CA LEU A 40 -1.03 8.55 3.64
C LEU A 40 0.12 8.84 2.66
N ASP A 41 1.33 9.10 3.14
CA ASP A 41 2.49 9.37 2.28
C ASP A 41 2.88 8.16 1.42
N ALA A 42 2.86 6.96 2.02
CA ALA A 42 3.13 5.70 1.31
C ALA A 42 2.02 5.35 0.32
N ALA A 43 0.76 5.60 0.69
CA ALA A 43 -0.38 5.46 -0.21
C ALA A 43 -0.25 6.40 -1.43
N GLN A 44 0.08 7.67 -1.20
CA GLN A 44 0.27 8.65 -2.27
C GLN A 44 1.41 8.24 -3.20
N ALA A 45 2.58 7.86 -2.65
CA ALA A 45 3.71 7.42 -3.46
C ALA A 45 3.37 6.22 -4.34
N THR A 46 2.57 5.28 -3.83
CA THR A 46 2.12 4.11 -4.60
C THR A 46 1.13 4.50 -5.70
N ILE A 47 0.19 5.42 -5.43
CA ILE A 47 -0.73 5.98 -6.43
C ILE A 47 0.04 6.68 -7.56
N ASP A 48 1.02 7.51 -7.20
CA ASP A 48 1.87 8.21 -8.16
C ASP A 48 2.69 7.22 -9.00
N MET A 49 3.12 6.09 -8.43
CA MET A 49 3.78 5.02 -9.16
C MET A 49 2.84 4.35 -10.18
N ILE A 50 1.59 4.05 -9.80
CA ILE A 50 0.60 3.49 -10.73
C ILE A 50 0.27 4.49 -11.85
N ASP A 51 0.17 5.78 -11.54
CA ASP A 51 -0.07 6.85 -12.51
C ASP A 51 1.11 6.99 -13.49
N MET A 52 2.34 6.92 -12.97
CA MET A 52 3.56 6.86 -13.77
C MET A 52 3.58 5.63 -14.69
N LEU A 53 3.22 4.44 -14.17
CA LEU A 53 3.15 3.22 -14.97
C LEU A 53 2.21 3.42 -16.15
N LYS A 54 0.97 3.89 -15.91
CA LYS A 54 0.01 4.22 -16.98
C LYS A 54 0.61 5.17 -18.02
N ALA A 55 1.25 6.25 -17.57
CA ALA A 55 1.84 7.25 -18.47
C ALA A 55 2.98 6.67 -19.31
N LYS A 56 3.80 5.79 -18.74
CA LYS A 56 4.93 5.14 -19.44
C LYS A 56 4.49 4.01 -20.35
N THR A 57 3.32 3.40 -20.12
CA THR A 57 2.84 2.25 -20.90
C THR A 57 1.72 2.57 -21.88
N VAL A 58 1.25 3.82 -21.99
CA VAL A 58 0.05 4.21 -22.78
C VAL A 58 -0.06 3.61 -24.20
N ASN A 59 1.03 3.46 -24.95
CA ASN A 59 1.02 2.89 -26.31
C ASN A 59 1.23 1.36 -26.37
N ASN A 60 1.40 0.73 -25.21
CA ASN A 60 1.58 -0.71 -25.04
C ASN A 60 0.39 -1.37 -24.33
N LEU A 61 -0.60 -0.59 -23.88
CA LEU A 61 -1.79 -1.11 -23.20
C LEU A 61 -2.87 -1.47 -24.22
N ASN A 62 -3.47 -2.65 -24.04
CA ASN A 62 -4.73 -2.97 -24.69
C ASN A 62 -5.91 -2.28 -23.99
N GLU A 63 -7.09 -2.34 -24.60
CA GLU A 63 -8.28 -1.64 -24.09
C GLU A 63 -8.67 -2.10 -22.67
N ASN A 64 -8.55 -3.40 -22.39
CA ASN A 64 -8.89 -3.96 -21.08
C ASN A 64 -7.90 -3.49 -20.00
N GLU A 65 -6.61 -3.49 -20.30
CA GLU A 65 -5.56 -3.02 -19.41
C GLU A 65 -5.68 -1.53 -19.12
N SER A 66 -5.93 -0.72 -20.16
CA SER A 66 -6.13 0.72 -20.00
C SER A 66 -7.35 1.01 -19.13
N ARG A 67 -8.48 0.32 -19.37
CA ARG A 67 -9.69 0.48 -18.54
C ARG A 67 -9.45 0.06 -17.09
N PHE A 68 -8.72 -1.04 -16.89
CA PHE A 68 -8.43 -1.55 -15.56
C PHE A 68 -7.56 -0.61 -14.73
N ILE A 69 -6.44 -0.13 -15.29
CA ILE A 69 -5.56 0.80 -14.59
C ILE A 69 -6.25 2.14 -14.32
N ASP A 70 -7.10 2.61 -15.23
CA ASP A 70 -7.89 3.82 -15.06
C ASP A 70 -8.88 3.71 -13.92
N GLN A 71 -9.58 2.58 -13.85
CA GLN A 71 -10.55 2.32 -12.79
C GLN A 71 -9.84 2.24 -11.42
N ILE A 72 -8.73 1.52 -11.33
CA ILE A 72 -7.94 1.43 -10.10
C ILE A 72 -7.43 2.81 -9.67
N LEU A 73 -6.89 3.61 -10.59
CA LEU A 73 -6.41 4.95 -10.25
C LEU A 73 -7.54 5.86 -9.76
N ALA A 74 -8.72 5.80 -10.39
CA ALA A 74 -9.87 6.58 -9.95
C ALA A 74 -10.30 6.17 -8.53
N ASP A 75 -10.45 4.87 -8.28
CA ASP A 75 -10.86 4.34 -6.99
C ASP A 75 -9.85 4.69 -5.90
N LEU A 76 -8.55 4.52 -6.15
CA LEU A 76 -7.50 4.83 -5.18
C LEU A 76 -7.42 6.33 -4.87
N LYS A 77 -7.55 7.20 -5.89
CA LYS A 77 -7.56 8.66 -5.68
C LYS A 77 -8.74 9.11 -4.83
N LEU A 78 -9.93 8.53 -5.05
CA LEU A 78 -11.10 8.79 -4.21
C LEU A 78 -10.86 8.33 -2.77
N ASN A 79 -10.42 7.09 -2.57
CA ASN A 79 -10.14 6.56 -1.24
C ASN A 79 -9.06 7.37 -0.49
N TYR A 80 -8.03 7.84 -1.21
CA TYR A 80 -6.99 8.68 -0.64
C TYR A 80 -7.53 10.04 -0.18
N VAL A 81 -8.35 10.70 -1.00
CA VAL A 81 -8.97 11.98 -0.65
C VAL A 81 -9.92 11.81 0.54
N ASP A 82 -10.73 10.75 0.54
CA ASP A 82 -11.64 10.43 1.63
C ASP A 82 -10.90 10.21 2.94
N GLU A 83 -9.79 9.45 2.91
CA GLU A 83 -9.00 9.19 4.11
C GLU A 83 -8.22 10.42 4.58
N LYS A 84 -7.67 11.21 3.64
CA LYS A 84 -6.98 12.47 3.92
C LYS A 84 -7.88 13.52 4.57
N ASN A 85 -9.17 13.54 4.22
CA ASN A 85 -10.14 14.50 4.73
C ASN A 85 -10.74 14.07 6.08
N LYS A 86 -10.47 12.86 6.58
CA LYS A 86 -10.88 12.48 7.93
C LYS A 86 -9.97 13.18 8.95
N PRO A 87 -10.52 13.70 10.06
CA PRO A 87 -9.71 14.21 11.16
C PRO A 87 -8.81 13.07 11.66
N GLN A 88 -7.49 13.31 11.57
CA GLN A 88 -6.45 12.35 11.92
C GLN A 88 -6.55 12.02 13.42
N LEU A 89 -7.23 10.93 13.73
CA LEU A 89 -7.21 10.31 15.05
C LEU A 89 -6.45 9.00 14.90
N GLN A 90 -5.11 9.05 14.80
CA GLN A 90 -4.21 7.89 14.98
C GLN A 90 -2.74 8.31 14.84
N GLU A 91 -2.20 8.98 15.86
CA GLU A 91 -0.76 8.94 16.18
C GLU A 91 -0.43 7.88 17.25
N GLU A 92 -1.42 7.10 17.74
CA GLU A 92 -1.27 6.34 19.00
C GLU A 92 -0.70 4.92 18.91
N GLN A 93 -0.30 4.39 17.74
CA GLN A 93 0.35 3.06 17.69
C GLN A 93 1.86 3.12 17.48
N LYS A 94 2.51 4.25 17.79
CA LYS A 94 3.97 4.40 17.71
C LYS A 94 4.76 4.02 18.96
N THR A 95 4.12 3.55 20.04
CA THR A 95 4.82 3.44 21.34
C THR A 95 4.96 2.04 21.95
N ASP A 96 4.14 1.05 21.57
CA ASP A 96 4.14 -0.22 22.32
C ASP A 96 5.19 -1.27 21.88
N GLU A 97 5.84 -1.13 20.72
CA GLU A 97 6.81 -2.14 20.24
C GLU A 97 8.29 -1.83 20.51
N VAL A 98 8.63 -0.61 20.94
CA VAL A 98 10.03 -0.28 21.28
C VAL A 98 10.34 -0.55 22.76
N ALA A 99 9.33 -0.59 23.62
CA ALA A 99 9.51 -0.78 25.07
C ALA A 99 9.83 -2.24 25.49
N GLU A 100 9.47 -3.25 24.69
CA GLU A 100 9.62 -4.66 25.11
C GLU A 100 10.99 -5.27 24.79
N LYS A 101 11.86 -4.58 24.03
CA LYS A 101 13.23 -5.07 23.74
C LYS A 101 14.33 -4.47 24.61
N GLU A 102 14.04 -3.45 25.43
CA GLU A 102 15.03 -2.81 26.31
C GLU A 102 14.96 -3.25 27.78
N SER A 103 13.99 -4.09 28.19
CA SER A 103 13.85 -4.52 29.60
C SER A 103 14.30 -5.95 29.93
N ALA A 104 14.92 -6.69 29.01
CA ALA A 104 15.57 -7.97 29.34
C ALA A 104 17.02 -7.73 29.80
N ASP A 105 17.13 -6.90 30.84
CA ASP A 105 18.21 -6.98 31.82
C ASP A 105 18.06 -8.31 32.57
N GLU A 106 19.05 -9.19 32.48
CA GLU A 106 19.22 -10.31 33.41
C GLU A 106 20.71 -10.70 33.45
N PRO A 107 21.24 -11.18 34.59
CA PRO A 107 21.12 -10.61 35.93
C PRO A 107 22.50 -10.49 36.63
N SER A 108 22.43 -9.94 37.85
CA SER A 108 23.45 -9.68 38.89
C SER A 108 24.56 -10.74 39.15
N PRO A 109 25.63 -10.35 39.90
CA PRO A 109 26.89 -11.08 40.04
C PRO A 109 26.82 -12.28 41.00
N GLU A 110 27.57 -13.34 40.70
CA GLU A 110 27.77 -14.47 41.62
C GLU A 110 29.16 -14.39 42.28
N ASN A 111 29.16 -14.42 43.62
CA ASN A 111 30.33 -14.51 44.51
C ASN A 111 30.99 -15.89 44.45
#